data_AF-A0A8H6VZY9-F1
#
_entry.id   AF-A0A8H6VZY9-F1
#
_cell.length_a   1.000
_cell.length_b   1.000
_cell.length_c   1.000
_cell.angle_alpha   90.00
_cell.angle_beta   90.00
_cell.angle_gamma   90.00
#
_symmetry.space_group_name_H-M   'P 1'
#
loop_
_entity.id
_entity.type
_entity.pdbx_description
1 polymer ?
#
loop_
_entity_poly.entity_id
_entity_poly.type
_entity_poly.pdbx_seq_one_letter_code
_entity_poly.pdbx_strand_id
1 'polypeptide(L)'
;MAHAAVAVSVLLYDHVLTFDDEIAVIWRNNGAALVDRFIFIFNRYLSEGIMIYVAYIAIISRVYRLWDRRKEIKWILFGSFGVAMIILTTFVALAASQVKPLLFYNNFVIYGCSFTKKPHALPFMVGTLTIFDLFIIIMTILNAYNRPYQKQAEVVTALQRDGALMFVALFRE
;
A
#
# COMPACT_ATOMS: atom_id res chain seq x y z
N MET A 1 -4.51 -3.72 -14.16
CA MET A 1 -3.27 -3.66 -13.36
C MET A 1 -2.68 -2.29 -13.54
N ALA A 2 -2.43 -1.87 -14.79
CA ALA A 2 -2.07 -0.49 -15.17
C ALA A 2 -2.86 0.59 -14.39
N HIS A 3 -4.19 0.59 -14.46
CA HIS A 3 -5.00 1.62 -13.76
C HIS A 3 -4.88 1.62 -12.23
N ALA A 4 -4.82 0.45 -11.58
CA ALA A 4 -4.71 0.37 -10.12
C ALA A 4 -3.30 0.73 -9.64
N ALA A 5 -2.27 0.32 -10.38
CA ALA A 5 -0.88 0.69 -10.09
C ALA A 5 -0.67 2.19 -10.25
N VAL A 6 -1.17 2.78 -11.34
CA VAL A 6 -1.08 4.24 -11.53
C VAL A 6 -1.90 5.01 -10.52
N ALA A 7 -3.10 4.55 -10.17
CA ALA A 7 -3.88 5.19 -9.11
C ALA A 7 -3.12 5.20 -7.77
N VAL A 8 -2.46 4.10 -7.40
CA VAL A 8 -1.63 4.05 -6.18
C VAL A 8 -0.39 4.93 -6.31
N SER A 9 0.29 4.93 -7.46
CA SER A 9 1.47 5.78 -7.68
C SER A 9 1.15 7.27 -7.64
N VAL A 10 0.05 7.70 -8.28
CA VAL A 10 -0.41 9.09 -8.26
C VAL A 10 -0.83 9.49 -6.85
N LEU A 11 -1.52 8.60 -6.12
CA LEU A 11 -1.93 8.86 -4.74
C LEU A 11 -0.72 8.99 -3.80
N LEU A 12 0.30 8.14 -3.94
CA LEU A 12 1.54 8.25 -3.19
C LEU A 12 2.28 9.55 -3.53
N TYR A 13 2.30 9.94 -4.81
CA TYR A 13 2.90 11.19 -5.26
C TYR A 13 2.18 12.41 -4.67
N ASP A 14 0.85 12.44 -4.73
CA ASP A 14 0.03 13.49 -4.13
C ASP A 14 0.24 13.57 -2.61
N HIS A 15 0.35 12.42 -1.93
CA HIS A 15 0.64 12.36 -0.50
C HIS A 15 1.99 12.97 -0.16
N VAL A 16 3.05 12.64 -0.92
CA VAL A 16 4.38 13.23 -0.70
C VAL A 16 4.38 14.73 -0.95
N LEU A 17 3.66 15.20 -1.98
CA LEU A 17 3.59 16.63 -2.31
C LEU A 17 2.84 17.44 -1.25
N THR A 18 1.77 16.89 -0.67
CA THR A 18 0.92 17.59 0.30
C THR A 18 1.36 17.39 1.76
N PHE A 19 2.37 16.55 2.00
CA PHE A 19 2.84 16.19 3.34
C PHE A 19 3.39 17.39 4.13
N ASP A 20 4.16 18.27 3.48
CA ASP A 20 4.75 19.44 4.14
C ASP A 20 3.66 20.44 4.59
N ASP A 21 2.67 20.67 3.72
CA ASP A 21 1.51 21.50 4.02
C ASP A 21 0.64 20.88 5.12
N GLU A 22 0.46 19.56 5.11
CA GLU A 22 -0.25 18.83 6.16
C GLU A 22 0.40 19.06 7.53
N ILE A 23 1.72 18.92 7.62
CA ILE A 23 2.47 19.16 8.86
C ILE A 23 2.26 20.59 9.34
N ALA A 24 2.37 21.57 8.45
CA ALA A 24 2.23 22.97 8.81
C ALA A 24 0.81 23.33 9.30
N VAL A 25 -0.22 22.85 8.60
CA VAL A 25 -1.62 23.28 8.80
C VAL A 25 -2.36 22.46 9.85
N ILE A 26 -2.13 21.14 9.92
CA ILE A 26 -2.89 20.23 10.79
C ILE A 26 -2.12 19.95 12.08
N TRP A 27 -0.85 19.57 11.96
CA TRP A 27 -0.07 19.05 13.09
C TRP A 27 0.64 20.15 13.89
N ARG A 28 1.16 21.18 13.22
CA ARG A 28 1.89 22.31 13.84
C ARG A 28 0.96 23.45 14.28
N ASN A 29 -0.26 23.51 13.75
CA ASN A 29 -1.26 24.49 14.16
C ASN A 29 -1.89 24.12 15.51
N ASN A 30 -1.44 24.79 16.59
CA ASN A 30 -1.98 24.61 17.94
C ASN A 30 -3.42 25.15 18.12
N GLY A 31 -3.93 25.94 17.17
CA GLY A 31 -5.30 26.46 17.18
C GLY A 31 -6.32 25.58 16.45
N ALA A 32 -5.88 24.53 15.76
CA ALA A 32 -6.78 23.63 15.05
C ALA A 32 -7.65 22.82 16.03
N ALA A 33 -8.95 22.77 15.79
CA ALA A 33 -9.85 21.98 16.62
C ALA A 33 -9.52 20.49 16.46
N LEU A 34 -9.67 19.72 17.55
CA LEU A 34 -9.46 18.28 17.55
C LEU A 34 -10.36 17.59 16.49
N VAL A 35 -11.58 18.10 16.29
CA VAL A 35 -12.53 17.63 15.26
C VAL A 35 -11.96 17.74 13.85
N ASP A 36 -11.30 18.85 13.50
CA ASP A 36 -10.73 19.06 12.17
C ASP A 36 -9.61 18.04 11.88
N ARG A 37 -8.79 17.74 12.90
CA ARG A 37 -7.74 16.72 12.81
C ARG A 37 -8.35 15.33 12.61
N PHE A 38 -9.42 15.00 13.33
CA PHE A 38 -10.12 13.72 13.15
C PHE A 38 -10.76 13.59 11.77
N ILE A 39 -11.46 14.62 11.31
CA ILE A 39 -12.09 14.64 9.97
C ILE A 39 -11.02 14.52 8.89
N PHE A 40 -9.91 15.26 9.01
CA PHE A 40 -8.81 15.17 8.06
C PHE A 40 -8.20 13.77 8.03
N ILE A 41 -7.85 13.20 9.19
CA ILE A 41 -7.23 11.87 9.25
C ILE A 41 -8.17 10.81 8.69
N PHE A 42 -9.44 10.86 9.09
CA PHE A 42 -10.44 9.91 8.63
C PHE A 42 -10.72 10.06 7.14
N ASN A 43 -10.76 11.27 6.58
CA ASN A 43 -11.03 11.43 5.15
C ASN A 43 -9.81 11.07 4.29
N ARG A 44 -8.62 11.57 4.68
CA ARG A 44 -7.36 11.35 3.96
C ARG A 44 -6.89 9.90 4.08
N TYR A 45 -6.50 9.45 5.28
CA TYR A 45 -5.84 8.14 5.43
C TYR A 45 -6.80 6.96 5.24
N LEU A 46 -8.10 7.10 5.53
CA LEU A 46 -9.05 6.03 5.24
C LEU A 46 -9.26 5.85 3.74
N SER A 47 -9.38 6.95 2.99
CA SER A 47 -9.58 6.86 1.53
C SER A 47 -8.36 6.24 0.85
N GLU A 48 -7.16 6.65 1.26
CA GLU A 48 -5.90 6.03 0.83
C GLU A 48 -5.85 4.53 1.19
N GLY A 49 -6.23 4.17 2.42
CA GLY A 49 -6.30 2.77 2.87
C GLY A 49 -7.29 1.92 2.07
N ILE A 50 -8.48 2.45 1.77
CA ILE A 50 -9.50 1.77 0.97
C ILE A 50 -8.99 1.54 -0.47
N MET A 51 -8.34 2.54 -1.06
CA MET A 51 -7.76 2.43 -2.41
C MET A 51 -6.74 1.29 -2.50
N ILE A 52 -5.82 1.23 -1.52
CA ILE A 52 -4.81 0.15 -1.43
C ILE A 52 -5.50 -1.21 -1.27
N TYR A 53 -6.49 -1.29 -0.38
CA TYR A 53 -7.24 -2.53 -0.15
C TYR A 53 -7.91 -3.05 -1.44
N VAL A 54 -8.61 -2.17 -2.17
CA VAL A 54 -9.26 -2.51 -3.44
C VAL A 54 -8.24 -2.98 -4.47
N ALA A 55 -7.07 -2.35 -4.54
CA ALA A 55 -5.99 -2.76 -5.44
C ALA A 55 -5.52 -4.19 -5.14
N TYR A 56 -5.32 -4.54 -3.86
CA TYR A 56 -4.95 -5.90 -3.44
C TYR A 56 -6.03 -6.93 -3.80
N ILE A 57 -7.30 -6.63 -3.54
CA ILE A 57 -8.41 -7.51 -3.92
C ILE A 57 -8.46 -7.70 -5.44
N ALA A 58 -8.22 -6.65 -6.22
CA ALA A 58 -8.16 -6.74 -7.67
C ALA A 58 -7.02 -7.65 -8.15
N ILE A 59 -5.84 -7.59 -7.52
CA ILE A 59 -4.70 -8.49 -7.83
C ILE A 59 -5.06 -9.93 -7.47
N ILE A 60 -5.56 -10.18 -6.26
CA ILE A 60 -5.97 -11.51 -5.80
C ILE A 60 -7.03 -12.11 -6.74
N SER A 61 -8.01 -11.32 -7.19
CA SER A 61 -9.03 -11.78 -8.13
C SER A 61 -8.45 -12.23 -9.47
N ARG A 62 -7.34 -11.62 -9.92
CA ARG A 62 -6.65 -11.98 -11.16
C ARG A 62 -5.87 -13.27 -10.99
N VAL A 63 -5.15 -13.42 -9.88
CA VAL A 63 -4.44 -14.66 -9.53
C VAL A 63 -5.42 -15.82 -9.36
N TYR A 64 -6.57 -15.56 -8.74
CA TYR A 64 -7.65 -16.54 -8.62
C TYR A 64 -8.22 -16.98 -9.99
N ARG A 65 -8.40 -16.03 -10.93
CA ARG A 65 -8.80 -16.35 -12.31
C ARG A 65 -7.72 -17.12 -13.06
N LEU A 66 -6.45 -16.83 -12.80
CA LEU A 66 -5.31 -17.52 -13.40
C LEU A 66 -5.30 -19.01 -13.03
N TRP A 67 -5.68 -19.32 -11.79
CA TRP A 67 -5.85 -20.69 -11.27
C TRP A 67 -7.19 -21.36 -11.62
N ASP A 68 -7.88 -20.84 -12.63
CA ASP A 68 -9.13 -21.38 -13.20
C ASP A 68 -10.27 -21.53 -12.19
N ARG A 69 -10.42 -20.53 -11.31
CA ARG A 69 -11.50 -20.42 -10.31
C ARG A 69 -11.62 -21.58 -9.30
N ARG A 70 -10.56 -22.36 -9.10
CA ARG A 70 -10.55 -23.45 -8.11
C ARG A 70 -10.81 -22.95 -6.68
N LYS A 71 -11.84 -23.48 -6.02
CA LYS A 71 -12.31 -23.03 -4.69
C LYS A 71 -11.22 -23.08 -3.62
N GLU A 72 -10.32 -24.05 -3.67
CA GLU A 72 -9.19 -24.18 -2.73
C GLU A 72 -8.24 -22.97 -2.81
N ILE A 73 -7.88 -22.57 -4.03
CA ILE A 73 -7.00 -21.42 -4.26
C ILE A 73 -7.65 -20.12 -3.78
N LYS A 74 -8.98 -20.01 -3.88
CA LYS A 74 -9.72 -18.86 -3.32
C LYS A 74 -9.47 -18.75 -1.82
N TRP A 75 -9.71 -19.83 -1.07
CA TRP A 75 -9.54 -19.82 0.38
C TRP A 75 -8.10 -19.59 0.81
N ILE A 76 -7.13 -20.17 0.08
CA ILE A 76 -5.70 -19.93 0.34
C ILE A 76 -5.34 -18.44 0.13
N LEU A 77 -5.77 -17.84 -0.99
CA LEU A 77 -5.46 -16.44 -1.30
C LEU A 77 -6.13 -15.45 -0.33
N PHE A 78 -7.44 -15.62 -0.09
CA PHE A 78 -8.17 -14.74 0.84
C PHE A 78 -7.76 -14.97 2.30
N GLY A 79 -7.47 -16.21 2.68
CA GLY A 79 -6.98 -16.57 4.01
C GLY A 79 -5.60 -15.96 4.28
N SER A 80 -4.65 -16.13 3.37
CA SER A 80 -3.31 -15.53 3.49
C SER A 80 -3.35 -14.00 3.54
N PHE A 81 -4.21 -13.36 2.74
CA PHE A 81 -4.42 -11.91 2.79
C PHE A 81 -5.00 -11.45 4.15
N GLY A 82 -6.00 -12.16 4.67
CA GLY A 82 -6.58 -11.86 5.98
C GLY A 82 -5.55 -11.98 7.11
N VAL A 83 -4.73 -13.03 7.10
CA VAL A 83 -3.64 -13.22 8.06
C VAL A 83 -2.61 -12.10 7.96
N ALA A 84 -2.18 -11.74 6.74
CA ALA A 84 -1.23 -10.64 6.53
C ALA A 84 -1.77 -9.30 7.06
N MET A 85 -3.08 -9.02 6.90
CA MET A 85 -3.73 -7.81 7.42
C MET A 85 -3.81 -7.80 8.95
N ILE A 86 -4.08 -8.93 9.59
CA ILE A 86 -4.09 -9.04 11.06
C ILE A 86 -2.68 -8.79 11.61
N ILE A 87 -1.67 -9.37 10.99
CA ILE A 87 -0.26 -9.17 11.38
C ILE A 87 0.14 -7.70 11.19
N LEU A 88 -0.19 -7.11 10.04
CA LEU A 88 0.08 -5.70 9.73
C LEU A 88 -0.54 -4.76 10.78
N THR A 89 -1.84 -4.92 11.05
CA THR A 89 -2.55 -4.06 12.02
C THR A 89 -1.99 -4.19 13.43
N THR A 90 -1.56 -5.38 13.83
CA THR A 90 -0.88 -5.61 15.12
C THR A 90 0.44 -4.86 15.20
N PHE A 91 1.30 -4.94 14.17
CA PHE A 91 2.56 -4.22 14.14
C PHE A 91 2.39 -2.69 14.07
N VAL A 92 1.37 -2.20 13.36
CA VAL A 92 1.02 -0.77 13.35
C VAL A 92 0.58 -0.30 14.74
N ALA A 93 -0.28 -1.06 15.43
CA ALA A 93 -0.70 -0.73 16.79
C ALA A 93 0.48 -0.73 17.77
N LEU A 94 1.40 -1.68 17.63
CA LEU A 94 2.65 -1.74 18.41
C LEU A 94 3.58 -0.57 18.09
N ALA A 95 3.72 -0.19 16.81
CA ALA A 95 4.51 0.98 16.43
C ALA A 95 3.93 2.25 17.06
N ALA A 96 2.60 2.43 16.98
CA ALA A 96 1.91 3.58 17.57
C ALA A 96 2.06 3.64 19.09
N SER A 97 2.05 2.50 19.78
CA SER A 97 2.25 2.46 21.23
C SER A 97 3.70 2.74 21.62
N GLN A 98 4.68 2.25 20.85
CA GLN A 98 6.11 2.53 21.04
C GLN A 98 6.47 3.99 20.82
N VAL A 99 5.75 4.68 19.93
CA VAL A 99 5.97 6.09 19.62
C VAL A 99 5.66 7.01 20.82
N LYS A 100 4.63 6.71 21.61
CA LYS A 100 4.17 7.60 22.70
C LYS A 100 5.29 8.08 23.66
N PRO A 101 6.13 7.19 24.24
CA PRO A 101 7.21 7.61 25.13
C PRO A 101 8.42 8.22 24.41
N LEU A 102 8.51 8.08 23.08
CA LEU A 102 9.65 8.54 22.27
C LEU A 102 9.46 9.94 21.69
N LEU A 103 8.27 10.52 21.84
CA LEU A 103 7.94 11.88 21.41
C LEU A 103 8.47 12.90 22.43
N PHE A 104 9.42 13.72 22.00
CA PHE A 104 9.86 14.89 22.74
C PHE A 104 9.53 16.15 21.95
N TYR A 105 9.04 17.17 22.63
CA TYR A 105 8.75 18.46 22.01
C TYR A 105 10.07 19.20 21.74
N ASN A 106 10.44 19.31 20.46
CA ASN A 106 11.63 19.98 20.01
C ASN A 106 11.30 21.41 19.57
N ASN A 107 11.64 22.37 20.42
CA ASN A 107 11.43 23.79 20.18
C ASN A 107 12.57 24.47 19.38
N PHE A 108 13.64 23.73 19.07
CA PHE A 108 14.87 24.29 18.47
C PHE A 108 14.95 24.10 16.96
N VAL A 109 14.45 22.97 16.43
CA VAL A 109 14.57 22.65 15.00
C VAL A 109 13.21 22.63 14.27
N ILE A 110 12.15 22.07 14.88
CA ILE A 110 10.89 21.77 14.15
C ILE A 110 9.64 22.37 14.82
N TYR A 111 9.77 23.11 15.94
CA TYR A 111 8.62 23.62 16.72
C TYR A 111 7.49 22.59 16.85
N GLY A 112 7.85 21.36 17.25
CA GLY A 112 6.95 20.22 17.20
C GLY A 112 7.54 18.96 17.84
N CYS A 113 6.76 17.88 17.87
CA CYS A 113 7.23 16.61 18.42
C CYS A 113 8.17 15.90 17.44
N SER A 114 9.37 15.56 17.91
CA SER A 114 10.36 14.77 17.15
C SER A 114 10.57 13.40 17.77
N PHE A 115 10.98 12.44 16.94
CA PHE A 115 11.29 11.07 17.36
C PHE A 115 12.78 10.96 17.71
N THR A 116 13.12 10.46 18.91
CA THR A 116 14.54 10.25 19.30
C THR A 116 15.13 8.97 18.72
N LYS A 117 14.31 7.94 18.56
CA LYS A 117 14.72 6.63 18.04
C LYS A 117 13.72 6.12 17.01
N LYS A 118 14.24 5.53 15.95
CA LYS A 118 13.43 4.85 14.93
C LYS A 118 12.73 3.64 15.58
N PRO A 119 11.40 3.53 15.52
CA PRO A 119 10.69 2.40 16.12
C PRO A 119 11.09 1.09 15.41
N HIS A 120 11.45 0.09 16.21
CA HIS A 120 11.87 -1.22 15.69
C HIS A 120 10.72 -1.95 14.97
N ALA A 121 9.46 -1.64 15.28
CA ALA A 121 8.29 -2.22 14.63
C ALA A 121 8.14 -1.84 13.14
N LEU A 122 8.75 -0.73 12.71
CA LEU A 122 8.61 -0.19 11.34
C LEU A 122 9.20 -1.11 10.24
N PRO A 123 10.42 -1.65 10.36
CA PRO A 123 10.91 -2.64 9.40
C PRO A 123 10.08 -3.95 9.39
N PHE A 124 9.54 -4.39 10.53
CA PHE A 124 8.69 -5.59 10.58
C PHE A 124 7.35 -5.40 9.87
N MET A 125 6.78 -4.18 9.94
CA MET A 125 5.57 -3.79 9.21
C MET A 125 5.78 -3.95 7.70
N VAL A 126 6.85 -3.35 7.16
CA VAL A 126 7.17 -3.43 5.73
C VAL A 126 7.48 -4.86 5.30
N GLY A 127 8.20 -5.62 6.15
CA GLY A 127 8.53 -7.02 5.89
C GLY A 127 7.30 -7.91 5.73
N THR A 128 6.22 -7.66 6.48
CA THR A 128 4.99 -8.48 6.36
C THR A 128 4.34 -8.32 4.98
N LEU A 129 4.27 -7.08 4.47
CA LEU A 129 3.70 -6.80 3.16
C LEU A 129 4.55 -7.38 2.03
N THR A 130 5.87 -7.24 2.11
CA THR A 130 6.76 -7.80 1.08
C THR A 130 6.71 -9.32 1.04
N ILE A 131 6.59 -9.99 2.19
CA ILE A 131 6.39 -11.45 2.23
C ILE A 131 5.10 -11.86 1.53
N PHE A 132 4.01 -11.12 1.74
CA PHE A 132 2.75 -11.40 1.06
C PHE A 132 2.84 -11.15 -0.46
N ASP A 133 3.51 -10.08 -0.89
CA ASP A 133 3.73 -9.80 -2.31
C ASP A 133 4.58 -10.91 -2.96
N LEU A 134 5.64 -11.36 -2.29
CA LEU A 134 6.45 -12.49 -2.73
C LEU A 134 5.62 -13.78 -2.86
N PHE A 135 4.74 -14.05 -1.89
CA PHE A 135 3.82 -15.18 -1.95
C PHE A 135 2.91 -15.13 -3.19
N ILE A 136 2.35 -13.97 -3.53
CA ILE A 136 1.52 -13.79 -4.72
C ILE A 136 2.33 -14.02 -6.02
N ILE A 137 3.57 -13.52 -6.06
CA ILE A 137 4.48 -13.73 -7.19
C ILE A 137 4.78 -15.22 -7.36
N ILE A 138 5.13 -15.91 -6.27
CA ILE A 138 5.38 -17.36 -6.28
C ILE A 138 4.17 -18.13 -6.79
N MET A 139 2.96 -17.82 -6.29
CA MET A 139 1.72 -18.45 -6.76
C MET A 139 1.44 -18.23 -8.25
N THR A 140 1.86 -17.08 -8.78
CA THR A 140 1.74 -16.75 -10.21
C THR A 140 2.74 -17.56 -11.04
N ILE A 141 3.99 -17.67 -10.57
CA ILE A 141 5.06 -18.46 -11.22
C ILE A 141 4.70 -19.95 -11.23
N LEU A 142 4.22 -20.49 -10.11
CA LEU A 142 3.81 -21.90 -10.02
C LEU A 142 2.69 -22.24 -11.00
N ASN A 143 1.76 -21.31 -11.23
CA ASN A 143 0.74 -21.51 -12.27
C ASN A 143 1.35 -21.52 -13.69
N ALA A 144 2.33 -20.64 -13.95
CA ALA A 144 3.00 -20.58 -15.24
C ALA A 144 3.77 -21.89 -15.53
N TYR A 145 4.39 -22.50 -14.51
CA TYR A 145 5.05 -23.79 -14.64
C TYR A 145 4.05 -24.94 -14.88
N ASN A 146 2.90 -24.92 -14.22
CA ASN A 146 1.89 -25.97 -14.34
C ASN A 146 1.07 -25.94 -15.65
N ARG A 147 1.06 -24.84 -16.42
CA ARG A 147 0.30 -24.75 -17.69
C ARG A 147 1.21 -24.97 -18.91
N PRO A 148 0.89 -25.90 -19.83
CA PRO A 148 1.68 -26.13 -21.03
C PRO A 148 1.68 -24.90 -21.96
N TYR A 149 2.89 -24.53 -22.39
CA TYR A 149 3.25 -23.27 -23.06
C TYR A 149 2.88 -23.32 -24.55
N GLN A 150 1.73 -22.78 -24.96
CA GLN A 150 1.40 -22.64 -26.40
C GLN A 150 0.91 -21.25 -26.86
N LYS A 151 0.69 -20.27 -25.96
CA LYS A 151 0.16 -18.92 -26.34
C LYS A 151 0.85 -17.71 -25.68
N GLN A 152 2.04 -17.85 -25.08
CA GLN A 152 2.60 -16.78 -24.23
C GLN A 152 3.15 -15.55 -24.99
N ALA A 153 3.50 -15.68 -26.27
CA ALA A 153 4.06 -14.57 -27.05
C ALA A 153 3.08 -13.40 -27.24
N GLU A 154 1.78 -13.67 -27.33
CA GLU A 154 0.74 -12.66 -27.57
C GLU A 154 0.37 -11.87 -26.31
N VAL A 155 0.48 -12.50 -25.13
CA VAL A 155 0.08 -11.87 -23.86
C VAL A 155 1.14 -10.86 -23.37
N VAL A 156 2.43 -11.19 -23.50
CA VAL A 156 3.52 -10.30 -23.05
C VAL A 156 3.59 -9.04 -23.90
N THR A 157 3.42 -9.18 -25.22
CA THR A 157 3.40 -8.04 -26.15
C THR A 157 2.18 -7.14 -25.93
N ALA A 158 1.01 -7.70 -25.66
CA ALA A 158 -0.16 -6.91 -25.28
C ALA A 158 0.06 -6.14 -23.97
N LEU A 159 0.66 -6.78 -22.96
CA LEU A 159 0.92 -6.16 -21.66
C LEU A 159 1.97 -5.04 -21.75
N GLN A 160 3.05 -5.24 -22.52
CA GLN A 160 4.08 -4.23 -22.75
C GLN A 160 3.52 -3.04 -23.54
N ARG A 161 2.68 -3.29 -24.54
CA ARG A 161 2.02 -2.23 -25.32
C ARG A 161 1.12 -1.37 -24.47
N ASP A 162 0.28 -1.98 -23.63
CA ASP A 162 -0.65 -1.26 -22.76
C ASP A 162 0.08 -0.48 -21.65
N GLY A 163 1.20 -1.02 -21.14
CA GLY A 163 2.07 -0.32 -20.19
C GLY A 163 2.77 0.90 -20.81
N ALA A 164 3.34 0.74 -22.00
CA ALA A 164 4.06 1.82 -22.70
C ALA A 164 3.14 2.97 -23.12
N LEU A 165 1.92 2.67 -23.58
CA LEU A 165 0.91 3.68 -23.90
C LEU A 165 0.56 4.57 -22.70
N MET A 166 0.60 4.00 -21.50
CA MET A 166 0.32 4.74 -20.28
C MET A 166 1.43 5.72 -19.91
N PHE A 167 2.70 5.33 -20.05
CA PHE A 167 3.83 6.24 -19.87
C PHE A 167 3.80 7.38 -20.89
N VAL A 168 3.49 7.07 -22.15
CA VAL A 168 3.37 8.11 -23.20
C VAL A 168 2.22 9.07 -22.90
N ALA A 169 1.07 8.59 -22.41
CA ALA A 169 -0.06 9.46 -22.06
C ALA A 169 0.25 10.39 -20.88
N LEU A 170 0.99 9.92 -19.89
CA LEU A 170 1.30 10.69 -18.67
C LEU A 170 2.37 11.78 -18.90
N PHE A 171 3.21 11.64 -19.92
CA PHE A 171 4.24 12.62 -20.32
C PHE A 171 3.87 13.45 -21.56
N ARG A 172 2.62 13.35 -22.04
CA ARG A 172 2.13 14.12 -23.20
C ARG A 172 1.40 15.41 -22.79
N GLU A 173 1.32 15.71 -21.50
CA GLU A 173 0.93 17.03 -20.97
C GLU A 173 2.17 17.80 -20.50
#